data_AF-A0A699X4L9-F1
#
_entry.id   AF-A0A699X4L9-F1
#
_cell.length_a   1.000
_cell.length_b   1.000
_cell.length_c   1.000
_cell.angle_alpha   90.00
_cell.angle_beta   90.00
_cell.angle_gamma   90.00
#
_symmetry.space_group_name_H-M   'P 1'
#
loop_
_entity.id
_entity.type
_entity.pdbx_description
1 polymer ?
#
loop_
_entity_poly.entity_id
_entity_poly.type
_entity_poly.pdbx_seq_one_letter_code
_entity_poly.pdbx_strand_id
1 'polypeptide(L)' 'MADAKKVKARVLVDGAYGKCNDVIEIDPADVKSLAGVVDAEPAAVAYAESLA' A
#
# COMPACT_ATOMS: atom_id res chain seq x y z
N MET A 1 -2.14 15.21 18.17
CA MET A 1 -2.37 13.87 17.61
C MET A 1 -1.29 13.70 16.56
N ALA A 2 -0.40 12.72 16.75
CA ALA A 2 0.82 12.62 15.96
C ALA A 2 0.48 12.53 14.47
N ASP A 3 1.11 13.38 13.68
CA ASP A 3 1.10 13.37 12.23
C ASP A 3 1.71 12.04 11.77
N ALA A 4 0.90 10.98 11.74
CA ALA A 4 1.33 9.68 11.30
C ALA A 4 1.62 9.81 9.80
N LYS A 5 2.91 9.93 9.48
CA LYS A 5 3.39 10.05 8.11
C LYS A 5 2.94 8.79 7.37
N LYS A 6 1.93 8.93 6.51
CA LYS A 6 1.41 7.84 5.69
C LYS A 6 2.54 7.27 4.83
N VAL A 7 2.49 5.97 4.62
CA VAL A 7 3.43 5.25 3.74
C VAL A 7 2.69 4.82 2.49
N LYS A 8 3.41 4.78 1.38
CA LYS A 8 2.89 4.19 0.15
C LYS A 8 2.89 2.66 0.28
N ALA A 9 1.82 2.04 -0.18
CA ALA A 9 1.71 0.60 -0.28
C ALA A 9 1.04 0.20 -1.60
N ARG A 10 1.54 -0.88 -2.21
CA ARG A 10 0.91 -1.54 -3.35
C ARG A 10 -0.25 -2.39 -2.89
N VAL A 11 -1.39 -2.29 -3.56
CA VAL A 11 -2.52 -3.20 -3.40
C VAL A 11 -2.20 -4.55 -4.08
N LEU A 12 -2.30 -5.64 -3.33
CA LEU A 12 -2.04 -7.00 -3.81
C LEU A 12 -3.28 -7.69 -4.39
N VAL A 13 -4.46 -7.29 -3.93
CA VAL A 13 -5.74 -7.90 -4.30
C VAL A 13 -6.78 -6.83 -4.61
N ASP A 14 -7.60 -7.06 -5.64
CA ASP A 14 -8.72 -6.17 -5.92
C ASP A 14 -9.69 -6.13 -4.74
N GLY A 15 -10.03 -4.94 -4.27
CA GLY A 15 -10.90 -4.82 -3.10
C GLY A 15 -11.19 -3.38 -2.68
N ALA A 16 -11.45 -3.20 -1.38
CA ALA A 16 -11.85 -1.92 -0.81
C ALA A 16 -10.78 -0.82 -0.93
N TYR A 17 -9.52 -1.20 -1.16
CA TYR A 17 -8.37 -0.30 -1.24
C TYR A 17 -7.97 0.06 -2.68
N GLY A 18 -8.59 -0.53 -3.69
CA GLY A 18 -8.26 -0.29 -5.10
C GLY A 18 -8.15 -1.56 -5.92
N LYS A 19 -7.55 -1.44 -7.11
CA LYS A 19 -7.23 -2.57 -7.98
C LYS A 19 -5.88 -3.17 -7.63
N CYS A 20 -5.64 -4.42 -8.01
CA CYS A 20 -4.31 -5.01 -7.92
C CYS A 20 -3.28 -4.11 -8.64
N ASN A 21 -2.15 -3.85 -7.97
CA ASN A 21 -1.10 -2.91 -8.36
C ASN A 21 -1.43 -1.41 -8.24
N ASP A 22 -2.57 -1.01 -7.64
CA ASP A 22 -2.74 0.39 -7.24
C ASP A 22 -1.74 0.75 -6.13
N VAL A 23 -1.32 2.01 -6.10
CA VAL A 23 -0.48 2.57 -5.03
C VAL A 23 -1.33 3.49 -4.18
N ILE A 24 -1.44 3.18 -2.90
CA ILE A 24 -2.23 3.97 -1.94
C ILE A 24 -1.39 4.47 -0.77
N GLU A 25 -1.83 5.55 -0.15
CA GLU A 25 -1.24 6.07 1.09
C GLU A 25 -2.01 5.55 2.31
N ILE A 26 -1.32 4.79 3.16
CA ILE A 26 -1.90 4.16 4.34
C ILE A 26 -1.05 4.40 5.59
N ASP A 27 -1.69 4.35 6.75
CA ASP A 27 -0.99 4.41 8.03
C ASP A 27 -0.06 3.20 8.20
N PRO A 28 1.20 3.40 8.62
CA PRO A 28 2.17 2.31 8.80
C PRO A 28 1.74 1.29 9.86
N ALA A 29 0.86 1.68 10.79
CA ALA A 29 0.27 0.77 11.76
C ALA A 29 -0.70 -0.23 11.09
N ASP A 30 -1.42 0.19 10.05
CA ASP A 30 -2.42 -0.63 9.35
C ASP A 30 -1.81 -1.54 8.30
N VAL A 31 -0.61 -1.22 7.78
CA VAL A 31 0.13 -2.10 6.85
C VAL A 31 0.29 -3.51 7.40
N LYS A 32 0.60 -3.65 8.70
CA LYS A 32 0.74 -4.96 9.35
C LYS A 32 -0.60 -5.68 9.49
N SER A 33 -1.67 -4.93 9.79
CA SER A 33 -3.03 -5.46 9.92
C SER A 33 -3.60 -5.92 8.58
N LEU A 34 -3.10 -5.36 7.47
CA LEU A 34 -3.53 -5.64 6.11
C LEU A 34 -2.50 -6.46 5.32
N ALA A 35 -1.64 -7.22 6.02
CA ALA A 35 -0.70 -8.13 5.40
C ALA A 35 -1.44 -9.11 4.46
N GLY A 36 -1.02 -9.16 3.18
CA GLY A 36 -1.67 -9.94 2.13
C GLY A 36 -2.74 -9.19 1.34
N VAL A 37 -3.14 -7.99 1.78
CA VAL A 37 -4.00 -7.07 1.01
C VAL A 37 -3.18 -5.92 0.42
N VAL A 38 -2.25 -5.38 1.20
CA VAL A 38 -1.33 -4.31 0.78
C VAL A 38 0.12 -4.66 1.12
N ASP A 39 1.05 -4.11 0.36
CA ASP A 39 2.48 -4.30 0.51
C ASP A 39 3.23 -2.96 0.46
N ALA A 40 3.84 -2.57 1.59
CA ALA A 40 4.60 -1.33 1.69
C ALA A 40 6.10 -1.52 1.40
N GLU A 41 6.54 -2.69 0.92
CA GLU A 41 7.92 -2.88 0.45
C GLU A 41 8.24 -1.87 -0.67
N PRO A 42 9.37 -1.15 -0.60
CA PRO A 42 9.76 -0.19 -1.62
C PRO A 42 9.81 -0.80 -3.03
N ALA A 43 10.22 -2.06 -3.14
CA ALA A 43 10.24 -2.79 -4.41
C ALA A 43 8.83 -3.09 -4.96
N ALA A 44 7.88 -3.42 -4.08
CA ALA A 44 6.49 -3.65 -4.47
C ALA A 44 5.84 -2.35 -4.94
N VAL A 45 6.05 -1.24 -4.21
CA VAL A 45 5.57 0.08 -4.58
C VAL A 45 6.18 0.53 -5.91
N ALA A 46 7.49 0.42 -6.08
CA ALA A 46 8.17 0.80 -7.33
C ALA A 46 7.68 -0.01 -8.54
N TYR A 47 7.40 -1.31 -8.35
CA TYR A 47 6.80 -2.14 -9.40
C TYR A 47 5.42 -1.63 -9.80
N ALA A 48 4.55 -1.33 -8.83
CA ALA A 48 3.23 -0.78 -9.10
C ALA A 48 3.30 0.60 -9.79
N GLU A 49 4.19 1.49 -9.33
CA GLU A 49 4.43 2.79 -9.97
C GLU A 49 4.96 2.66 -11.41
N SER A 50 5.62 1.53 -11.76
CA SER A 50 6.10 1.28 -13.13
C SER A 50 5.03 0.75 -14.08
N LEU A 51 3.88 0.30 -13.56
CA LEU A 51 2.77 -0.23 -14.36
C LEU A 51 1.69 0.83 -14.69
N ALA A 52 1.76 2.00 -14.06
CA ALA A 52 0.80 3.09 -14.19
C ALA A 52 1.02 3.95 -15.44
#